data_AF-A0A9D0VD54-F1
#
_entry.id   AF-A0A9D0VD54-F1
#
_cell.length_a   1.000
_cell.length_b   1.000
_cell.length_c   1.000
_cell.angle_alpha   90.00
_cell.angle_beta   90.00
_cell.angle_gamma   90.00
#
_symmetry.space_group_name_H-M   'P 1'
#
loop_
_entity.id
_entity.type
_entity.pdbx_description
1 polymer ?
#
loop_
_entity_poly.entity_id
_entity_poly.type
_entity_poly.pdbx_seq_one_letter_code
_entity_poly.pdbx_strand_id
1 'polypeptide(L)'
;MRKKYIFVTGGVLSSLGKGLSAAALGALLEARGLNVTILKMDPYINVDPGTMSPYQHGEVFVTDDGAETDLDLGHYERFLKTRMNQSNNFTTGRIYQDVILRERRGEYLGRTVQVIPHITDEIKRRIHAAAEKVDLAIVEVGGTVGDIEGLPFLEAIRQFRQDAGAENVLYIHLTLIPYIKTAGELKTKPTQHSVKELLQLGIQPDILFCRVDRTVPRDIRQKIALFCNLSERDVIPVPDVEHIYELPQQLHTEGVDDRVCEKLGIWAASATLDPWDDLVQRLKRPQFRVTIGIVGKYVHLSDTYKSLNEALIHGGIANQVGVDLRFIDSESVDPGEPGAGLSGVDGVLVPGGFGERGSEGKIAAIRWARESKTPFFGICLGMQLAIVEYARNVMGVQGAMSREFDPDPTHPLIELMDEQRRVVDKGGTMRLGSFPCDLAEGSLARRIYGEAQIEERHRHRFEVNPAYHTQLLDGGLQISGWSPDRILAEVAELSDHPWFLGCQYHPEFKSRPLEPHPLFISYIKAVAETKRQRQPVIGGGAAATPCTTRSSAPEA
;
A
#
# COMPACT_ATOMS: atom_id res chain seq x y z
N MET A 1 -14.27 -15.28 24.61
CA MET A 1 -15.36 -14.52 23.97
C MET A 1 -15.78 -15.25 22.70
N ARG A 2 -17.07 -15.31 22.34
CA ARG A 2 -17.43 -15.74 20.98
C ARG A 2 -16.90 -14.69 19.99
N LYS A 3 -16.29 -15.15 18.91
CA LYS A 3 -15.70 -14.27 17.89
C LYS A 3 -16.75 -13.40 17.24
N LYS A 4 -16.38 -12.17 16.93
CA LYS A 4 -17.27 -11.18 16.33
C LYS A 4 -16.89 -10.95 14.87
N TYR A 5 -17.88 -10.67 14.05
CA TYR A 5 -17.71 -10.46 12.62
C TYR A 5 -18.42 -9.18 12.19
N ILE A 6 -17.72 -8.35 11.44
CA ILE A 6 -18.28 -7.15 10.81
C ILE A 6 -18.21 -7.36 9.31
N PHE A 7 -19.34 -7.45 8.64
CA PHE A 7 -19.39 -7.52 7.18
C PHE A 7 -19.58 -6.13 6.59
N VAL A 8 -18.62 -5.68 5.79
CA VAL A 8 -18.65 -4.38 5.11
C VAL A 8 -19.02 -4.59 3.66
N THR A 9 -20.21 -4.12 3.28
CA THR A 9 -20.72 -4.16 1.90
C THR A 9 -20.75 -2.74 1.34
N GLY A 10 -20.89 -2.58 0.02
CA GLY A 10 -21.15 -1.26 -0.55
C GLY A 10 -22.13 -1.32 -1.72
N GLY A 11 -22.81 -0.22 -1.95
CA GLY A 11 -23.76 -0.09 -3.06
C GLY A 11 -23.63 1.26 -3.76
N VAL A 12 -24.56 1.52 -4.68
CA VAL A 12 -24.59 2.69 -5.58
C VAL A 12 -23.47 2.68 -6.63
N LEU A 13 -22.21 2.70 -6.23
CA LEU A 13 -21.06 2.66 -7.13
C LEU A 13 -19.80 2.09 -6.47
N SER A 14 -18.88 1.59 -7.30
CA SER A 14 -17.55 1.14 -6.87
C SER A 14 -16.65 2.32 -6.49
N SER A 15 -15.53 2.07 -5.81
CA SER A 15 -14.55 3.10 -5.42
C SER A 15 -15.04 4.15 -4.42
N LEU A 16 -16.08 3.84 -3.64
CA LEU A 16 -16.53 4.68 -2.50
C LEU A 16 -15.59 4.66 -1.28
N GLY A 17 -14.49 3.91 -1.32
CA GLY A 17 -13.57 3.77 -0.19
C GLY A 17 -14.01 2.73 0.84
N LYS A 18 -14.55 1.59 0.40
CA LYS A 18 -14.90 0.44 1.26
C LYS A 18 -13.68 -0.05 2.06
N GLY A 19 -12.59 -0.39 1.38
CA GLY A 19 -11.35 -0.86 2.01
C GLY A 19 -10.80 0.13 3.03
N LEU A 20 -10.74 1.42 2.68
CA LEU A 20 -10.29 2.48 3.60
C LEU A 20 -11.20 2.63 4.83
N SER A 21 -12.51 2.52 4.66
CA SER A 21 -13.46 2.60 5.78
C SER A 21 -13.34 1.38 6.70
N ALA A 22 -13.14 0.18 6.13
CA ALA A 22 -12.88 -1.04 6.88
C ALA A 22 -11.54 -0.96 7.65
N ALA A 23 -10.49 -0.45 6.99
CA ALA A 23 -9.16 -0.24 7.56
C ALA A 23 -9.21 0.76 8.74
N ALA A 24 -9.88 1.90 8.54
CA ALA A 24 -10.04 2.92 9.57
C ALA A 24 -10.86 2.43 10.77
N LEU A 25 -11.92 1.65 10.53
CA LEU A 25 -12.67 0.98 11.59
C LEU A 25 -11.78 -0.04 12.33
N GLY A 26 -10.96 -0.81 11.61
CA GLY A 26 -10.01 -1.75 12.21
C GLY A 26 -9.01 -1.06 13.13
N ALA A 27 -8.37 0.02 12.65
CA ALA A 27 -7.46 0.84 13.46
C ALA A 27 -8.13 1.41 14.71
N LEU A 28 -9.38 1.87 14.57
CA LEU A 28 -10.15 2.40 15.70
C LEU A 28 -10.49 1.32 16.73
N LEU A 29 -10.80 0.10 16.30
CA LEU A 29 -11.06 -1.04 17.18
C LEU A 29 -9.77 -1.58 17.84
N GLU A 30 -8.63 -1.57 17.14
CA GLU A 30 -7.32 -1.85 17.74
C GLU A 30 -6.95 -0.80 18.80
N ALA A 31 -7.30 0.47 18.59
CA ALA A 31 -7.11 1.54 19.58
C ALA A 31 -7.95 1.35 20.85
N ARG A 32 -8.98 0.49 20.82
CA ARG A 32 -9.74 0.02 21.99
C ARG A 32 -9.16 -1.22 22.66
N GLY A 33 -8.05 -1.75 22.13
CA GLY A 33 -7.37 -2.94 22.64
C GLY A 33 -7.90 -4.26 22.10
N LEU A 34 -8.67 -4.27 21.01
CA LEU A 34 -9.15 -5.50 20.37
C LEU A 34 -8.11 -6.05 19.39
N ASN A 35 -7.98 -7.37 19.32
CA ASN A 35 -7.23 -8.01 18.24
C ASN A 35 -8.12 -8.12 17.00
N VAL A 36 -7.77 -7.41 15.93
CA VAL A 36 -8.58 -7.29 14.72
C VAL A 36 -7.84 -7.86 13.51
N THR A 37 -8.56 -8.55 12.64
CA THR A 37 -8.10 -8.88 11.29
C THR A 37 -9.06 -8.35 10.24
N ILE A 38 -8.58 -8.15 9.02
CA ILE A 38 -9.42 -7.79 7.88
C ILE A 38 -9.27 -8.85 6.80
N LEU A 39 -10.40 -9.24 6.21
CA LEU A 39 -10.50 -10.18 5.11
C LEU A 39 -11.15 -9.48 3.93
N LYS A 40 -10.56 -9.59 2.74
CA LYS A 40 -11.16 -9.14 1.47
C LYS A 40 -11.68 -10.32 0.67
N MET A 41 -12.94 -10.23 0.23
CA MET A 41 -13.53 -11.16 -0.73
C MET A 41 -13.64 -10.48 -2.09
N ASP A 42 -12.89 -10.97 -3.08
CA ASP A 42 -12.86 -10.38 -4.41
C ASP A 42 -13.74 -11.15 -5.39
N PRO A 43 -14.71 -10.48 -6.06
CA PRO A 43 -15.69 -11.19 -6.88
C PRO A 43 -15.16 -11.61 -8.25
N TYR A 44 -13.95 -11.19 -8.64
CA TYR A 44 -13.36 -11.52 -9.93
C TYR A 44 -12.92 -12.99 -10.05
N ILE A 45 -12.82 -13.46 -11.29
CA ILE A 45 -12.59 -14.87 -11.64
C ILE A 45 -11.10 -15.26 -11.62
N ASN A 46 -10.19 -14.30 -11.68
CA ASN A 46 -8.75 -14.58 -11.51
C ASN A 46 -8.50 -15.27 -10.16
N VAL A 47 -7.65 -16.30 -10.13
CA VAL A 47 -7.32 -17.03 -8.89
C VAL A 47 -6.52 -16.14 -7.93
N ASP A 48 -5.66 -15.31 -8.50
CA ASP A 48 -4.86 -14.28 -7.84
C ASP A 48 -4.69 -13.08 -8.80
N PRO A 49 -4.29 -11.90 -8.30
CA PRO A 49 -4.03 -10.74 -9.11
C PRO A 49 -2.65 -10.74 -9.79
N GLY A 50 -1.82 -11.77 -9.61
CA GLY A 50 -0.47 -11.84 -10.18
C GLY A 50 -0.48 -11.81 -11.71
N THR A 51 -1.54 -12.30 -12.35
CA THR A 51 -1.72 -12.26 -13.81
C THR A 51 -2.41 -10.98 -14.31
N MET A 52 -2.84 -10.09 -13.41
CA MET A 52 -3.60 -8.89 -13.77
C MET A 52 -2.66 -7.76 -14.11
N SER A 53 -3.06 -6.96 -15.11
CA SER A 53 -2.27 -5.81 -15.52
C SER A 53 -2.35 -4.72 -14.45
N PRO A 54 -1.21 -4.15 -14.00
CA PRO A 54 -1.22 -3.04 -13.04
C PRO A 54 -1.97 -1.80 -13.54
N TYR A 55 -2.21 -1.68 -14.85
CA TYR A 55 -3.02 -0.62 -15.45
C TYR A 55 -4.51 -0.72 -15.09
N GLN A 56 -5.01 -1.94 -14.87
CA GLN A 56 -6.44 -2.20 -14.70
C GLN A 56 -6.81 -2.34 -13.22
N HIS A 57 -5.88 -2.84 -12.40
CA HIS A 57 -6.17 -3.22 -11.03
C HIS A 57 -5.23 -2.60 -9.98
N GLY A 58 -4.34 -1.70 -10.41
CA GLY A 58 -3.39 -1.05 -9.51
C GLY A 58 -2.22 -1.95 -9.12
N GLU A 59 -1.57 -1.61 -8.01
CA GLU A 59 -0.47 -2.39 -7.44
C GLU A 59 -0.92 -3.78 -6.99
N VAL A 60 -0.08 -4.79 -7.23
CA VAL A 60 -0.19 -6.10 -6.58
C VAL A 60 0.56 -6.03 -5.25
N PHE A 61 -0.15 -6.18 -4.14
CA PHE A 61 0.45 -6.22 -2.81
C PHE A 61 0.97 -7.63 -2.52
N VAL A 62 2.09 -7.73 -1.79
CA VAL A 62 2.66 -9.02 -1.38
C VAL A 62 2.70 -9.12 0.14
N THR A 63 2.24 -10.25 0.66
CA THR A 63 2.27 -10.59 2.10
C THR A 63 3.54 -11.36 2.48
N ASP A 64 3.81 -11.51 3.78
CA ASP A 64 4.99 -12.22 4.28
C ASP A 64 5.01 -13.69 3.82
N ASP A 65 3.84 -14.33 3.69
CA ASP A 65 3.68 -15.71 3.22
C ASP A 65 3.57 -15.85 1.69
N GLY A 66 3.94 -14.79 0.95
CA GLY A 66 4.05 -14.82 -0.51
C GLY A 66 2.73 -14.81 -1.27
N ALA A 67 1.64 -14.38 -0.64
CA ALA A 67 0.39 -14.12 -1.36
C ALA A 67 0.56 -12.89 -2.25
N GLU A 68 0.23 -13.01 -3.52
CA GLU A 68 -0.08 -11.86 -4.37
C GLU A 68 -1.55 -11.49 -4.15
N THR A 69 -1.82 -10.24 -3.78
CA THR A 69 -3.16 -9.83 -3.35
C THR A 69 -3.54 -8.46 -3.91
N ASP A 70 -4.83 -8.13 -3.80
CA ASP A 70 -5.35 -6.81 -4.11
C ASP A 70 -4.67 -5.71 -3.26
N LEU A 71 -4.61 -4.49 -3.79
CA LEU A 71 -4.02 -3.32 -3.14
C LEU A 71 -4.66 -2.99 -1.78
N ASP A 72 -5.92 -3.39 -1.56
CA ASP A 72 -6.65 -3.13 -0.32
C ASP A 72 -5.96 -3.78 0.89
N LEU A 73 -5.27 -4.92 0.72
CA LEU A 73 -4.53 -5.55 1.82
C LEU A 73 -3.37 -4.67 2.29
N GLY A 74 -2.77 -3.89 1.39
CA GLY A 74 -1.81 -2.86 1.75
C GLY A 74 -2.44 -1.75 2.58
N HIS A 75 -3.68 -1.37 2.31
CA HIS A 75 -4.40 -0.43 3.18
C HIS A 75 -4.63 -1.02 4.57
N TYR A 76 -4.98 -2.30 4.68
CA TYR A 76 -5.17 -2.93 5.98
C TYR A 76 -3.87 -2.96 6.79
N GLU A 77 -2.76 -3.39 6.20
CA GLU A 77 -1.48 -3.41 6.91
C GLU A 77 -0.93 -2.03 7.26
N ARG A 78 -1.31 -0.98 6.51
CA ARG A 78 -0.94 0.41 6.85
C ARG A 78 -1.73 0.94 8.04
N PHE A 79 -2.99 0.53 8.20
CA PHE A 79 -3.85 1.01 9.28
C PHE A 79 -3.78 0.15 10.55
N LEU A 80 -3.53 -1.16 10.40
CA LEU A 80 -3.55 -2.13 11.50
C LEU A 80 -2.14 -2.61 11.84
N LYS A 81 -1.97 -3.02 13.09
CA LYS A 81 -0.75 -3.71 13.54
C LYS A 81 -0.68 -5.14 13.01
N THR A 82 -1.82 -5.79 12.82
CA THR A 82 -1.91 -7.16 12.28
C THR A 82 -1.32 -7.25 10.87
N ARG A 83 -0.51 -8.29 10.62
CA ARG A 83 -0.01 -8.65 9.28
C ARG A 83 -1.04 -9.51 8.56
N MET A 84 -1.26 -9.22 7.29
CA MET A 84 -2.15 -9.99 6.43
C MET A 84 -1.38 -11.17 5.84
N ASN A 85 -2.10 -12.25 5.52
CA ASN A 85 -1.56 -13.47 4.93
C ASN A 85 -2.52 -14.00 3.85
N GLN A 86 -2.20 -15.15 3.24
CA GLN A 86 -3.02 -15.77 2.19
C GLN A 86 -4.48 -16.06 2.60
N SER A 87 -4.79 -16.14 3.89
CA SER A 87 -6.17 -16.32 4.37
C SER A 87 -6.98 -15.02 4.37
N ASN A 88 -6.33 -13.86 4.31
CA ASN A 88 -6.95 -12.53 4.33
C ASN A 88 -7.43 -12.03 2.96
N ASN A 89 -7.19 -12.80 1.89
CA ASN A 89 -7.73 -12.54 0.58
C ASN A 89 -8.16 -13.83 -0.11
N PHE A 90 -9.34 -13.83 -0.71
CA PHE A 90 -9.72 -14.87 -1.65
C PHE A 90 -10.68 -14.35 -2.70
N THR A 91 -10.62 -15.00 -3.86
CA THR A 91 -11.34 -14.60 -5.05
C THR A 91 -12.42 -15.63 -5.40
N THR A 92 -13.41 -15.23 -6.19
CA THR A 92 -14.36 -16.17 -6.81
C THR A 92 -13.61 -17.27 -7.56
N GLY A 93 -12.57 -16.92 -8.32
CA GLY A 93 -11.72 -17.88 -9.03
C GLY A 93 -11.18 -18.99 -8.14
N ARG A 94 -10.56 -18.62 -7.01
CA ARG A 94 -9.96 -19.56 -6.07
C ARG A 94 -11.01 -20.45 -5.39
N ILE A 95 -12.17 -19.90 -5.03
CA ILE A 95 -13.28 -20.67 -4.43
C ILE A 95 -13.81 -21.72 -5.42
N TYR A 96 -14.09 -21.30 -6.65
CA TYR A 96 -14.63 -22.20 -7.66
C TYR A 96 -13.61 -23.27 -8.04
N GLN A 97 -12.34 -22.91 -8.18
CA GLN A 97 -11.26 -23.86 -8.43
C GLN A 97 -11.20 -24.93 -7.34
N ASP A 98 -11.19 -24.54 -6.06
CA ASP A 98 -11.13 -25.49 -4.95
C ASP A 98 -12.35 -26.42 -4.92
N VAL A 99 -13.55 -25.89 -5.10
CA VAL A 99 -14.78 -26.69 -5.09
C VAL A 99 -14.79 -27.68 -6.26
N ILE A 100 -14.39 -27.25 -7.46
CA ILE A 100 -14.28 -28.14 -8.64
C ILE A 100 -13.22 -29.22 -8.42
N LEU A 101 -12.06 -28.88 -7.84
CA LEU A 101 -11.00 -29.87 -7.56
C LEU A 101 -11.45 -30.90 -6.52
N ARG A 102 -12.14 -30.49 -5.44
CA ARG A 102 -12.72 -31.44 -4.47
C ARG A 102 -13.75 -32.36 -5.10
N GLU A 103 -14.56 -31.84 -6.03
CA GLU A 103 -15.52 -32.63 -6.80
C GLU A 103 -14.82 -33.69 -7.66
N ARG A 104 -13.78 -33.30 -8.42
CA ARG A 104 -12.98 -34.24 -9.22
C ARG A 104 -12.27 -35.30 -8.38
N ARG A 105 -11.92 -35.00 -7.13
CA ARG A 105 -11.37 -35.97 -6.16
C ARG A 105 -12.42 -36.88 -5.51
N GLY A 106 -13.70 -36.69 -5.82
CA GLY A 106 -14.79 -37.51 -5.29
C GLY A 106 -15.21 -37.16 -3.86
N GLU A 107 -14.79 -36.01 -3.32
CA GLU A 107 -15.07 -35.61 -1.93
C GLU A 107 -16.57 -35.38 -1.66
N TYR A 108 -17.36 -35.12 -2.70
CA TYR A 108 -18.82 -34.97 -2.60
C TYR A 108 -19.60 -36.28 -2.83
N LEU A 109 -18.91 -37.43 -2.86
CA LEU A 109 -19.51 -38.78 -2.92
C LEU A 109 -20.52 -38.97 -4.08
N GLY A 110 -20.22 -38.39 -5.24
CA GLY A 110 -21.05 -38.47 -6.44
C GLY A 110 -22.35 -37.66 -6.39
N ARG A 111 -22.56 -36.81 -5.37
CA ARG A 111 -23.70 -35.90 -5.28
C ARG A 111 -23.50 -34.66 -6.14
N THR A 112 -24.59 -34.04 -6.58
CA THR A 112 -24.56 -32.80 -7.37
C THR A 112 -23.96 -31.65 -6.58
N VAL A 113 -22.92 -31.02 -7.14
CA VAL A 113 -22.32 -29.79 -6.62
C VAL A 113 -23.10 -28.58 -7.14
N GLN A 114 -23.35 -27.61 -6.25
CA GLN A 114 -24.23 -26.46 -6.45
C GLN A 114 -23.64 -25.23 -5.77
N VAL A 115 -24.06 -24.02 -6.18
CA VAL A 115 -23.66 -22.77 -5.51
C VAL A 115 -24.04 -22.80 -4.02
N ILE A 116 -25.28 -23.19 -3.73
CA ILE A 116 -25.75 -23.44 -2.37
C ILE A 116 -25.91 -24.96 -2.21
N PRO A 117 -25.28 -25.61 -1.22
CA PRO A 117 -24.46 -25.01 -0.17
C PRO A 117 -22.95 -24.94 -0.52
N HIS A 118 -22.46 -25.64 -1.54
CA HIS A 118 -21.02 -25.94 -1.69
C HIS A 118 -20.12 -24.71 -1.87
N ILE A 119 -20.51 -23.73 -2.70
CA ILE A 119 -19.75 -22.49 -2.88
C ILE A 119 -19.89 -21.61 -1.63
N THR A 120 -21.12 -21.45 -1.12
CA THR A 120 -21.37 -20.65 0.09
C THR A 120 -20.66 -21.21 1.32
N ASP A 121 -20.61 -22.52 1.49
CA ASP A 121 -19.91 -23.18 2.59
C ASP A 121 -18.40 -23.02 2.49
N GLU A 122 -17.82 -23.05 1.28
CA GLU A 122 -16.40 -22.77 1.09
C GLU A 122 -16.06 -21.31 1.45
N ILE A 123 -16.93 -20.35 1.10
CA ILE A 123 -16.80 -18.94 1.53
C ILE A 123 -16.85 -18.83 3.06
N LYS A 124 -17.87 -19.41 3.70
CA LYS A 124 -18.02 -19.39 5.17
C LYS A 124 -16.82 -20.04 5.88
N ARG A 125 -16.31 -21.17 5.35
CA ARG A 125 -15.12 -21.86 5.86
C ARG A 125 -13.90 -20.95 5.84
N ARG A 126 -13.68 -20.21 4.75
CA ARG A 126 -12.56 -19.26 4.64
C ARG A 126 -12.69 -18.08 5.59
N ILE A 127 -13.90 -17.54 5.78
CA ILE A 127 -14.17 -16.48 6.77
C ILE A 127 -13.82 -16.96 8.19
N HIS A 128 -14.23 -18.18 8.57
CA HIS A 128 -13.88 -18.74 9.87
C HIS A 128 -12.38 -18.96 10.06
N ALA A 129 -11.69 -19.43 9.03
CA ALA A 129 -10.24 -19.65 9.05
C ALA A 129 -9.47 -18.33 9.25
N ALA A 130 -9.83 -17.28 8.51
CA ALA A 130 -9.21 -15.96 8.66
C ALA A 130 -9.41 -15.37 10.07
N ALA A 131 -10.56 -15.65 10.69
CA ALA A 131 -10.87 -15.19 12.05
C ALA A 131 -10.30 -16.10 13.16
N GLU A 132 -9.45 -17.11 12.86
CA GLU A 132 -9.09 -18.14 13.84
C GLU A 132 -8.39 -17.59 15.10
N LYS A 133 -7.55 -16.57 14.95
CA LYS A 133 -6.63 -16.10 16.01
C LYS A 133 -6.94 -14.69 16.53
N VAL A 134 -8.14 -14.16 16.27
CA VAL A 134 -8.52 -12.79 16.62
C VAL A 134 -9.86 -12.71 17.35
N ASP A 135 -10.10 -11.58 18.00
CA ASP A 135 -11.36 -11.30 18.70
C ASP A 135 -12.45 -10.90 17.71
N LEU A 136 -12.07 -10.14 16.68
CA LEU A 136 -12.98 -9.56 15.69
C LEU A 136 -12.40 -9.64 14.28
N ALA A 137 -13.20 -10.10 13.32
CA ALA A 137 -12.87 -10.08 11.90
C ALA A 137 -13.76 -9.07 11.16
N ILE A 138 -13.13 -8.15 10.43
CA ILE A 138 -13.83 -7.29 9.48
C ILE A 138 -13.71 -7.94 8.11
N VAL A 139 -14.84 -8.22 7.46
CA VAL A 139 -14.88 -8.88 6.16
C VAL A 139 -15.42 -7.89 5.14
N GLU A 140 -14.55 -7.39 4.27
CA GLU A 140 -14.96 -6.57 3.13
C GLU A 140 -15.47 -7.46 2.00
N VAL A 141 -16.72 -7.21 1.61
CA VAL A 141 -17.34 -7.81 0.42
C VAL A 141 -17.03 -6.92 -0.78
N GLY A 142 -16.18 -7.40 -1.68
CA GLY A 142 -15.88 -6.73 -2.95
C GLY A 142 -17.10 -6.67 -3.88
N GLY A 143 -16.98 -5.84 -4.92
CA GLY A 143 -18.09 -5.55 -5.84
C GLY A 143 -19.09 -4.53 -5.29
N THR A 144 -20.23 -4.40 -5.98
CA THR A 144 -21.35 -3.54 -5.59
C THR A 144 -22.60 -4.39 -5.39
N VAL A 145 -23.36 -4.13 -4.32
CA VAL A 145 -24.64 -4.79 -4.10
C VAL A 145 -25.57 -4.51 -5.28
N GLY A 146 -26.11 -5.58 -5.88
CA GLY A 146 -26.89 -5.56 -7.12
C GLY A 146 -26.15 -6.21 -8.30
N ASP A 147 -24.82 -6.35 -8.21
CA ASP A 147 -24.04 -7.01 -9.26
C ASP A 147 -24.09 -8.55 -9.12
N ILE A 148 -24.14 -9.24 -10.25
CA ILE A 148 -24.24 -10.71 -10.32
C ILE A 148 -23.02 -11.39 -9.66
N GLU A 149 -21.83 -10.80 -9.83
CA GLU A 149 -20.56 -11.36 -9.36
C GLU A 149 -20.50 -11.53 -7.84
N GLY A 150 -21.19 -10.68 -7.07
CA GLY A 150 -21.17 -10.68 -5.61
C GLY A 150 -22.26 -11.55 -4.96
N LEU A 151 -23.19 -12.11 -5.74
CA LEU A 151 -24.34 -12.84 -5.19
C LEU A 151 -23.96 -14.03 -4.29
N PRO A 152 -22.96 -14.88 -4.64
CA PRO A 152 -22.55 -15.97 -3.75
C PRO A 152 -21.98 -15.46 -2.41
N PHE A 153 -21.26 -14.34 -2.40
CA PHE A 153 -20.75 -13.74 -1.16
C PHE A 153 -21.88 -13.21 -0.29
N LEU A 154 -22.84 -12.48 -0.88
CA LEU A 154 -23.98 -11.93 -0.14
C LEU A 154 -24.83 -13.06 0.46
N GLU A 155 -25.07 -14.14 -0.28
CA GLU A 155 -25.77 -15.31 0.28
C GLU A 155 -24.97 -16.00 1.39
N ALA A 156 -23.65 -16.12 1.24
CA ALA A 156 -22.80 -16.73 2.25
C ALA A 156 -22.82 -15.95 3.57
N ILE A 157 -22.69 -14.61 3.54
CA ILE A 157 -22.72 -13.80 4.77
C ILE A 157 -24.12 -13.79 5.41
N ARG A 158 -25.18 -13.85 4.60
CA ARG A 158 -26.57 -13.97 5.08
C ARG A 158 -26.77 -15.26 5.89
N GLN A 159 -26.30 -16.40 5.37
CA GLN A 159 -26.28 -17.68 6.10
C GLN A 159 -25.36 -17.61 7.33
N PHE A 160 -24.20 -16.97 7.20
CA PHE A 160 -23.20 -16.88 8.26
C PHE A 160 -23.75 -16.23 9.54
N ARG A 161 -24.65 -15.24 9.45
CA ARG A 161 -25.31 -14.66 10.64
C ARG A 161 -26.15 -15.67 11.42
N GLN A 162 -26.73 -16.66 10.74
CA GLN A 162 -27.46 -17.74 11.41
C GLN A 162 -26.48 -18.74 12.06
N ASP A 163 -25.42 -19.11 11.33
CA ASP A 163 -24.42 -20.08 11.79
C ASP A 163 -23.61 -19.55 13.00
N ALA A 164 -23.22 -18.27 12.97
CA ALA A 164 -22.41 -17.64 14.02
C ALA A 164 -23.24 -17.07 15.19
N GLY A 165 -24.56 -16.92 15.03
CA GLY A 165 -25.45 -16.23 15.97
C GLY A 165 -25.55 -14.73 15.70
N ALA A 166 -26.78 -14.21 15.77
CA ALA A 166 -27.10 -12.84 15.37
C ALA A 166 -26.40 -11.76 16.23
N GLU A 167 -26.04 -12.09 17.47
CA GLU A 167 -25.30 -11.24 18.41
C GLU A 167 -23.78 -11.17 18.14
N ASN A 168 -23.29 -11.98 17.20
CA ASN A 168 -21.88 -12.08 16.84
C ASN A 168 -21.58 -11.47 15.46
N VAL A 169 -22.60 -10.99 14.75
CA VAL A 169 -22.48 -10.48 13.39
C VAL A 169 -23.12 -9.10 13.26
N LEU A 170 -22.38 -8.18 12.66
CA LEU A 170 -22.82 -6.81 12.37
C LEU A 170 -22.60 -6.48 10.89
N TYR A 171 -23.60 -5.92 10.23
CA TYR A 171 -23.51 -5.46 8.84
C TYR A 171 -23.30 -3.95 8.77
N ILE A 172 -22.23 -3.52 8.10
CA ILE A 172 -22.02 -2.12 7.70
C ILE A 172 -22.20 -2.02 6.20
N HIS A 173 -23.00 -1.07 5.74
CA HIS A 173 -23.21 -0.84 4.32
C HIS A 173 -22.77 0.58 3.92
N LEU A 174 -21.78 0.66 3.03
CA LEU A 174 -21.34 1.89 2.42
C LEU A 174 -22.27 2.31 1.27
N THR A 175 -22.57 3.60 1.23
CA THR A 175 -23.44 4.21 0.23
C THR A 175 -22.96 5.63 -0.10
N LEU A 176 -23.60 6.28 -1.07
CA LEU A 176 -23.30 7.64 -1.50
C LEU A 176 -24.52 8.55 -1.36
N ILE A 177 -24.30 9.73 -0.78
CA ILE A 177 -25.23 10.86 -0.82
C ILE A 177 -24.71 11.89 -1.83
N PRO A 178 -25.12 11.84 -3.10
CA PRO A 178 -24.64 12.79 -4.08
C PRO A 178 -25.26 14.17 -3.90
N TYR A 179 -24.47 15.19 -4.21
CA TYR A 179 -24.94 16.57 -4.33
C TYR A 179 -25.25 16.93 -5.79
N ILE A 180 -26.48 17.38 -6.05
CA ILE A 180 -26.89 17.79 -7.39
C ILE A 180 -26.68 19.30 -7.54
N LYS A 181 -25.58 19.70 -8.17
CA LYS A 181 -25.18 21.11 -8.31
C LYS A 181 -26.27 22.00 -8.91
N THR A 182 -27.00 21.51 -9.90
CA THR A 182 -28.09 22.25 -10.57
C THR A 182 -29.31 22.49 -9.68
N ALA A 183 -29.56 21.60 -8.71
CA ALA A 183 -30.69 21.67 -7.79
C ALA A 183 -30.31 22.23 -6.41
N GLY A 184 -29.00 22.33 -6.12
CA GLY A 184 -28.50 22.86 -4.86
C GLY A 184 -28.74 21.95 -3.64
N GLU A 185 -28.97 20.65 -3.83
CA GLU A 185 -29.41 19.77 -2.74
C GLU A 185 -28.74 18.39 -2.73
N LEU A 186 -28.65 17.80 -1.54
CA LEU A 186 -28.22 16.42 -1.31
C LEU A 186 -29.37 15.44 -1.59
N LYS A 187 -29.06 14.32 -2.23
CA LYS A 187 -30.07 13.30 -2.57
C LYS A 187 -29.88 12.01 -1.77
N THR A 188 -30.90 11.65 -1.01
CA THR A 188 -30.94 10.41 -0.20
C THR A 188 -31.38 9.17 -0.95
N LYS A 189 -31.94 9.32 -2.16
CA LYS A 189 -32.60 8.23 -2.90
C LYS A 189 -31.63 7.10 -3.29
N PRO A 190 -30.39 7.38 -3.74
CA PRO A 190 -29.42 6.32 -4.02
C PRO A 190 -29.19 5.42 -2.80
N THR A 191 -29.01 6.00 -1.61
CA THR A 191 -28.91 5.25 -0.35
C THR A 191 -30.13 4.40 -0.06
N GLN A 192 -31.33 4.95 -0.22
CA GLN A 192 -32.58 4.22 0.03
C GLN A 192 -32.72 3.00 -0.88
N HIS A 193 -32.40 3.15 -2.18
CA HIS A 193 -32.46 2.05 -3.14
C HIS A 193 -31.37 1.02 -2.89
N SER A 194 -30.16 1.46 -2.54
CA SER A 194 -29.04 0.58 -2.17
C SER A 194 -29.39 -0.33 -0.99
N VAL A 195 -29.98 0.23 0.06
CA VAL A 195 -30.44 -0.56 1.22
C VAL A 195 -31.58 -1.49 0.84
N LYS A 196 -32.51 -1.04 -0.01
CA LYS A 196 -33.60 -1.90 -0.50
C LYS A 196 -33.06 -3.12 -1.26
N GLU A 197 -32.04 -2.95 -2.10
CA GLU A 197 -31.40 -4.05 -2.82
C GLU A 197 -30.78 -5.07 -1.87
N LEU A 198 -30.04 -4.58 -0.85
CA LEU A 198 -29.45 -5.45 0.17
C LEU A 198 -30.54 -6.22 0.97
N LEU A 199 -31.67 -5.57 1.25
CA LEU A 199 -32.81 -6.18 1.93
C LEU A 199 -33.50 -7.25 1.11
N GLN A 200 -33.56 -7.11 -0.22
CA GLN A 200 -34.12 -8.15 -1.11
C GLN A 200 -33.32 -9.46 -1.03
N LEU A 201 -32.04 -9.37 -0.67
CA LEU A 201 -31.17 -10.51 -0.41
C LEU A 201 -31.24 -11.00 1.05
N GLY A 202 -32.16 -10.47 1.86
CA GLY A 202 -32.35 -10.87 3.25
C GLY A 202 -31.32 -10.32 4.23
N ILE A 203 -30.58 -9.27 3.86
CA ILE A 203 -29.58 -8.62 4.72
C ILE A 203 -30.08 -7.24 5.13
N GLN A 204 -30.32 -7.03 6.43
CA GLN A 204 -30.59 -5.70 7.00
C GLN A 204 -29.25 -5.12 7.48
N PRO A 205 -28.81 -3.96 6.95
CA PRO A 205 -27.64 -3.28 7.51
C PRO A 205 -27.91 -2.85 8.95
N ASP A 206 -26.90 -2.91 9.80
CA ASP A 206 -26.94 -2.48 11.20
C ASP A 206 -26.41 -1.04 11.37
N ILE A 207 -25.49 -0.61 10.48
CA ILE A 207 -24.89 0.73 10.38
C ILE A 207 -24.74 1.11 8.89
N LEU A 208 -24.96 2.39 8.55
CA LEU A 208 -24.67 2.94 7.23
C LEU A 208 -23.49 3.90 7.28
N PHE A 209 -22.56 3.73 6.35
CA PHE A 209 -21.53 4.71 6.05
C PHE A 209 -21.93 5.47 4.80
N CYS A 210 -22.32 6.72 4.97
CA CYS A 210 -22.79 7.59 3.91
C CYS A 210 -21.67 8.50 3.41
N ARG A 211 -21.00 8.10 2.32
CA ARG A 211 -20.02 8.94 1.63
C ARG A 211 -20.68 10.21 1.11
N VAL A 212 -19.98 11.32 1.26
CA VAL A 212 -20.48 12.66 0.94
C VAL A 212 -19.30 13.61 0.76
N ASP A 213 -19.48 14.66 -0.03
CA ASP A 213 -18.44 15.69 -0.29
C ASP A 213 -18.58 16.92 0.62
N ARG A 214 -19.50 16.90 1.59
CA ARG A 214 -19.87 18.04 2.43
C ARG A 214 -20.60 17.62 3.72
N THR A 215 -20.81 18.58 4.61
CA THR A 215 -21.61 18.38 5.83
C THR A 215 -23.03 17.91 5.51
N VAL A 216 -23.51 16.90 6.23
CA VAL A 216 -24.87 16.35 6.08
C VAL A 216 -25.79 16.95 7.15
N PRO A 217 -26.85 17.69 6.74
CA PRO A 217 -27.86 18.19 7.66
C PRO A 217 -28.58 17.06 8.44
N ARG A 218 -29.04 17.37 9.65
CA ARG A 218 -29.67 16.39 10.54
C ARG A 218 -30.96 15.80 9.96
N ASP A 219 -31.78 16.60 9.28
CA ASP A 219 -33.01 16.17 8.63
C ASP A 219 -32.76 15.14 7.51
N ILE A 220 -31.64 15.27 6.79
CA ILE A 220 -31.20 14.29 5.80
C ILE A 220 -30.85 12.96 6.48
N ARG A 221 -30.12 12.99 7.61
CA ARG A 221 -29.81 11.77 8.40
C ARG A 221 -31.08 11.09 8.92
N GLN A 222 -32.00 11.86 9.49
CA GLN A 222 -33.30 11.37 9.99
C GLN A 222 -34.13 10.74 8.88
N LYS A 223 -34.14 11.37 7.70
CA LYS A 223 -34.81 10.82 6.52
C LYS A 223 -34.22 9.49 6.11
N ILE A 224 -32.89 9.38 5.99
CA ILE A 224 -32.24 8.11 5.66
C ILE A 224 -32.57 7.05 6.70
N ALA A 225 -32.45 7.37 8.00
CA ALA A 225 -32.76 6.47 9.09
C ALA A 225 -34.19 5.91 8.99
N LEU A 226 -35.18 6.79 8.79
CA LEU A 226 -36.59 6.40 8.61
C LEU A 226 -36.80 5.49 7.41
N PHE A 227 -36.27 5.85 6.24
CA PHE A 227 -36.49 5.09 5.00
C PHE A 227 -35.70 3.76 4.95
N CYS A 228 -34.60 3.65 5.70
CA CYS A 228 -33.74 2.47 5.74
C CYS A 228 -33.99 1.58 6.97
N ASN A 229 -35.00 1.91 7.79
CA ASN A 229 -35.34 1.20 9.02
C ASN A 229 -34.16 1.09 10.01
N LEU A 230 -33.51 2.23 10.26
CA LEU A 230 -32.34 2.36 11.14
C LEU A 230 -32.56 3.46 12.17
N SER A 231 -31.76 3.46 13.23
CA SER A 231 -31.71 4.58 14.15
C SER A 231 -30.91 5.75 13.54
N GLU A 232 -31.23 7.01 13.90
CA GLU A 232 -30.52 8.20 13.41
C GLU A 232 -29.00 8.10 13.68
N ARG A 233 -28.64 7.54 14.84
CA ARG A 233 -27.25 7.35 15.26
C ARG A 233 -26.52 6.34 14.35
N ASP A 234 -27.21 5.38 13.75
CA ASP A 234 -26.59 4.37 12.89
C ASP A 234 -26.37 4.86 11.44
N VAL A 235 -26.75 6.11 11.13
CA VAL A 235 -26.47 6.75 9.84
C VAL A 235 -25.27 7.68 10.00
N ILE A 236 -24.11 7.23 9.52
CA ILE A 236 -22.80 7.87 9.72
C ILE A 236 -22.39 8.64 8.47
N PRO A 237 -22.32 9.97 8.50
CA PRO A 237 -21.68 10.75 7.44
C PRO A 237 -20.19 10.42 7.39
N VAL A 238 -19.68 10.12 6.20
CA VAL A 238 -18.24 9.92 5.98
C VAL A 238 -17.77 10.89 4.90
N PRO A 239 -17.52 12.18 5.25
CA PRO A 239 -17.02 13.17 4.30
C PRO A 239 -15.69 12.80 3.64
N ASP A 240 -15.41 13.43 2.50
CA ASP A 240 -14.08 13.44 1.90
C ASP A 240 -13.06 14.10 2.85
N VAL A 241 -11.88 13.50 2.96
CA VAL A 241 -10.77 13.95 3.81
C VAL A 241 -9.56 14.31 2.95
N GLU A 242 -8.70 15.19 3.46
CA GLU A 242 -7.46 15.58 2.78
C GLU A 242 -6.44 14.43 2.82
N HIS A 243 -6.31 13.79 3.98
CA HIS A 243 -5.46 12.62 4.19
C HIS A 243 -6.27 11.42 4.70
N ILE A 244 -6.03 10.24 4.14
CA ILE A 244 -6.76 9.01 4.51
C ILE A 244 -6.63 8.65 6.00
N TYR A 245 -5.54 9.09 6.65
CA TYR A 245 -5.27 8.83 8.06
C TYR A 245 -6.12 9.68 9.03
N GLU A 246 -6.95 10.59 8.51
CA GLU A 246 -7.96 11.31 9.29
C GLU A 246 -9.21 10.45 9.58
N LEU A 247 -9.42 9.38 8.81
CA LEU A 247 -10.63 8.57 8.90
C LEU A 247 -10.85 7.95 10.29
N PRO A 248 -9.85 7.39 11.01
CA PRO A 248 -10.06 6.83 12.34
C PRO A 248 -10.62 7.87 13.32
N GLN A 249 -10.07 9.08 13.32
CA GLN A 249 -10.52 10.19 14.16
C GLN A 249 -11.95 10.63 13.80
N GLN A 250 -12.26 10.69 12.50
CA GLN A 250 -13.59 11.06 12.03
C GLN A 250 -14.65 10.04 12.44
N LEU A 251 -14.36 8.73 12.29
CA LEU A 251 -15.26 7.66 12.71
C LEU A 251 -15.45 7.66 14.24
N HIS A 252 -14.39 7.93 14.99
CA HIS A 252 -14.47 8.08 16.45
C HIS A 252 -15.32 9.28 16.87
N THR A 253 -15.17 10.42 16.20
CA THR A 253 -15.97 11.64 16.46
C THR A 253 -17.46 11.40 16.22
N GLU A 254 -17.81 10.60 15.21
CA GLU A 254 -19.20 10.20 14.98
C GLU A 254 -19.68 9.13 15.98
N GLY A 255 -18.82 8.54 16.81
CA GLY A 255 -19.14 7.52 17.81
C GLY A 255 -19.33 6.11 17.22
N VAL A 256 -18.63 5.79 16.13
CA VAL A 256 -18.78 4.50 15.42
C VAL A 256 -18.31 3.33 16.27
N ASP A 257 -17.20 3.46 16.98
CA ASP A 257 -16.62 2.40 17.78
C ASP A 257 -17.47 2.03 18.99
N ASP A 258 -18.03 3.02 19.69
CA ASP A 258 -18.98 2.77 20.77
C ASP A 258 -20.22 2.02 20.25
N ARG A 259 -20.74 2.37 19.07
CA ARG A 259 -21.88 1.68 18.45
C ARG A 259 -21.56 0.25 18.08
N VAL A 260 -20.37 0.00 17.53
CA VAL A 260 -19.92 -1.35 17.19
C VAL A 260 -19.80 -2.19 18.46
N CYS A 261 -19.19 -1.65 19.52
CA CYS A 261 -19.09 -2.33 20.81
C CYS A 261 -20.47 -2.62 21.42
N GLU A 262 -21.40 -1.67 21.40
CA GLU A 262 -22.76 -1.84 21.91
C GLU A 262 -23.51 -2.95 21.15
N LYS A 263 -23.55 -2.88 19.81
CA LYS A 263 -24.31 -3.82 18.98
C LYS A 263 -23.74 -5.25 19.02
N LEU A 264 -22.43 -5.39 19.20
CA LEU A 264 -21.78 -6.71 19.30
C LEU A 264 -21.62 -7.20 20.75
N GLY A 265 -22.04 -6.40 21.75
CA GLY A 265 -21.88 -6.73 23.17
C GLY A 265 -20.41 -6.87 23.59
N ILE A 266 -19.54 -6.01 23.08
CA ILE A 266 -18.10 -5.99 23.37
C ILE A 266 -17.85 -5.01 24.51
N TRP A 267 -17.16 -5.49 25.56
CA TRP A 267 -16.66 -4.65 26.64
C TRP A 267 -15.18 -4.35 26.41
N ALA A 268 -14.88 -3.11 26.00
CA ALA A 268 -13.53 -2.65 25.68
C ALA A 268 -13.33 -1.20 26.15
N ALA A 269 -12.09 -0.83 26.42
CA ALA A 269 -11.72 0.54 26.79
C ALA A 269 -12.07 1.53 25.67
N SER A 270 -12.21 2.82 26.01
CA SER A 270 -12.34 3.88 25.00
C SER A 270 -11.09 3.95 24.11
N ALA A 271 -11.28 4.31 22.85
CA ALA A 271 -10.17 4.40 21.89
C ALA A 271 -9.21 5.52 22.30
N THR A 272 -7.90 5.24 22.22
CA THR A 272 -6.85 6.28 22.36
C THR A 272 -6.22 6.54 21.00
N LEU A 273 -6.41 7.75 20.47
CA LEU A 273 -6.00 8.12 19.11
C LEU A 273 -4.83 9.12 19.04
N ASP A 274 -4.20 9.47 20.17
CA ASP A 274 -3.07 10.41 20.20
C ASP A 274 -1.99 10.15 19.13
N PRO A 275 -1.57 8.89 18.84
CA PRO A 275 -0.61 8.63 17.76
C PRO A 275 -1.14 9.00 16.36
N TRP A 276 -2.43 8.79 16.11
CA TRP A 276 -3.09 9.16 14.86
C TRP A 276 -3.22 10.68 14.73
N ASP A 277 -3.54 11.37 15.84
CA ASP A 277 -3.64 12.82 15.87
C ASP A 277 -2.27 13.49 15.59
N ASP A 278 -1.19 13.00 16.22
CA ASP A 278 0.17 13.49 15.95
C ASP A 278 0.59 13.24 14.49
N LEU A 279 0.30 12.06 13.96
CA LEU A 279 0.55 11.70 12.55
C LEU A 279 -0.14 12.69 11.60
N VAL A 280 -1.44 12.97 11.79
CA VAL A 280 -2.19 13.90 10.95
C VAL A 280 -1.64 15.33 11.07
N GLN A 281 -1.23 15.76 12.26
CA GLN A 281 -0.60 17.08 12.44
C GLN A 281 0.71 17.22 11.65
N ARG A 282 1.57 16.20 11.69
CA ARG A 282 2.83 16.19 10.94
C ARG A 282 2.62 16.22 9.43
N LEU A 283 1.59 15.53 8.93
CA LEU A 283 1.21 15.55 7.52
C LEU A 283 0.73 16.94 7.06
N LYS A 284 -0.16 17.56 7.84
CA LYS A 284 -0.76 18.85 7.47
C LYS A 284 0.20 20.03 7.64
N ARG A 285 1.23 19.90 8.49
CA ARG A 285 2.16 20.98 8.83
C ARG A 285 3.63 20.55 8.77
N PRO A 286 4.15 20.19 7.57
CA PRO A 286 5.56 19.86 7.41
C PRO A 286 6.43 21.10 7.60
N GLN A 287 7.62 20.93 8.19
CA GLN A 287 8.55 22.04 8.44
C GLN A 287 9.41 22.38 7.21
N PHE A 288 9.57 21.43 6.31
CA PHE A 288 10.40 21.53 5.11
C PHE A 288 9.80 20.68 4.00
N ARG A 289 10.10 20.96 2.73
CA ARG A 289 9.59 20.18 1.59
C ARG A 289 10.69 19.73 0.65
N VAL A 290 10.58 18.50 0.15
CA VAL A 290 11.48 17.90 -0.83
C VAL A 290 10.69 17.34 -2.01
N THR A 291 11.29 17.36 -3.19
CA THR A 291 10.71 16.81 -4.41
C THR A 291 11.43 15.52 -4.79
N ILE A 292 10.71 14.41 -4.83
CA ILE A 292 11.25 13.09 -5.22
C ILE A 292 10.83 12.78 -6.64
N GLY A 293 11.82 12.56 -7.52
CA GLY A 293 11.59 12.09 -8.88
C GLY A 293 11.42 10.58 -8.92
N ILE A 294 10.21 10.10 -9.20
CA ILE A 294 9.93 8.67 -9.40
C ILE A 294 10.05 8.38 -10.90
N VAL A 295 11.13 7.71 -11.29
CA VAL A 295 11.43 7.40 -12.69
C VAL A 295 10.84 6.03 -13.05
N GLY A 296 9.57 6.05 -13.43
CA GLY A 296 8.76 4.87 -13.68
C GLY A 296 8.22 4.82 -15.10
N LYS A 297 7.58 3.70 -15.43
CA LYS A 297 6.85 3.53 -16.70
C LYS A 297 5.39 3.99 -16.56
N TYR A 298 4.83 3.85 -15.36
CA TYR A 298 3.41 4.05 -15.09
C TYR A 298 3.16 5.39 -14.39
N VAL A 299 3.41 6.50 -15.08
CA VAL A 299 3.33 7.83 -14.47
C VAL A 299 1.92 8.42 -14.41
N HIS A 300 0.96 7.82 -15.10
CA HIS A 300 -0.42 8.34 -15.21
C HIS A 300 -1.42 7.64 -14.29
N LEU A 301 -1.01 6.59 -13.56
CA LEU A 301 -1.85 5.85 -12.62
C LEU A 301 -1.20 5.87 -11.24
N SER A 302 -1.71 6.72 -10.35
CA SER A 302 -1.24 6.83 -8.95
C SER A 302 -1.26 5.49 -8.22
N ASP A 303 -2.20 4.62 -8.59
CA ASP A 303 -2.50 3.38 -7.86
C ASP A 303 -1.51 2.26 -8.19
N THR A 304 -0.77 2.36 -9.30
CA THR A 304 0.27 1.38 -9.67
C THR A 304 1.46 1.40 -8.72
N TYR A 305 1.68 2.52 -8.00
CA TYR A 305 2.78 2.71 -7.06
C TYR A 305 2.24 3.08 -5.66
N LYS A 306 1.06 2.59 -5.28
CA LYS A 306 0.37 3.05 -4.07
C LYS A 306 1.21 2.87 -2.81
N SER A 307 1.72 1.67 -2.54
CA SER A 307 2.52 1.40 -1.34
C SER A 307 3.83 2.18 -1.34
N LEU A 308 4.46 2.34 -2.50
CA LEU A 308 5.66 3.17 -2.67
C LEU A 308 5.40 4.65 -2.34
N ASN A 309 4.31 5.21 -2.88
CA ASN A 309 3.92 6.60 -2.63
C ASN A 309 3.68 6.84 -1.14
N GLU A 310 2.94 5.94 -0.48
CA GLU A 310 2.72 6.00 0.96
C GLU A 310 4.02 5.86 1.74
N ALA A 311 4.91 4.93 1.37
CA ALA A 311 6.19 4.71 2.05
C ALA A 311 7.11 5.94 2.01
N LEU A 312 7.13 6.68 0.89
CA LEU A 312 7.84 7.96 0.78
C LEU A 312 7.22 9.02 1.69
N ILE A 313 5.89 9.10 1.74
CA ILE A 313 5.17 10.00 2.65
C ILE A 313 5.47 9.62 4.12
N HIS A 314 5.50 8.34 4.48
CA HIS A 314 5.86 7.87 5.82
C HIS A 314 7.28 8.30 6.21
N GLY A 315 8.25 8.20 5.29
CA GLY A 315 9.60 8.73 5.47
C GLY A 315 9.60 10.24 5.71
N GLY A 316 8.71 10.97 5.04
CA GLY A 316 8.41 12.39 5.30
C GLY A 316 7.89 12.65 6.71
N ILE A 317 6.88 11.92 7.15
CA ILE A 317 6.28 12.02 8.49
C ILE A 317 7.33 11.84 9.58
N ALA A 318 8.19 10.82 9.46
CA ALA A 318 9.26 10.54 10.42
C ALA A 318 10.28 11.69 10.53
N ASN A 319 10.52 12.40 9.42
CA ASN A 319 11.48 13.49 9.33
C ASN A 319 10.84 14.90 9.46
N GLN A 320 9.52 14.99 9.63
CA GLN A 320 8.74 16.24 9.57
C GLN A 320 8.93 17.02 8.25
N VAL A 321 9.08 16.27 7.15
CA VAL A 321 9.28 16.77 5.79
C VAL A 321 8.07 16.42 4.93
N GLY A 322 7.54 17.42 4.20
CA GLY A 322 6.56 17.20 3.16
C GLY A 322 7.23 16.66 1.90
N VAL A 323 6.69 15.59 1.33
CA VAL A 323 7.27 14.92 0.17
C VAL A 323 6.38 15.16 -1.03
N ASP A 324 6.89 15.93 -2.00
CA ASP A 324 6.22 16.20 -3.27
C ASP A 324 6.70 15.18 -4.30
N LEU A 325 5.79 14.36 -4.83
CA LEU A 325 6.12 13.30 -5.79
C LEU A 325 6.04 13.82 -7.22
N ARG A 326 7.15 13.73 -7.97
CA ARG A 326 7.20 14.02 -9.40
C ARG A 326 7.37 12.72 -10.17
N PHE A 327 6.31 12.26 -10.83
CA PHE A 327 6.36 11.10 -11.71
C PHE A 327 7.03 11.49 -13.05
N ILE A 328 8.08 10.78 -13.41
CA ILE A 328 8.90 11.02 -14.60
C ILE A 328 8.83 9.77 -15.47
N ASP A 329 8.36 9.92 -16.71
CA ASP A 329 8.25 8.80 -17.63
C ASP A 329 9.66 8.40 -18.07
N SER A 330 10.05 7.17 -17.78
CA SER A 330 11.33 6.60 -18.19
C SER A 330 11.56 6.66 -19.71
N GLU A 331 10.53 6.60 -20.55
CA GLU A 331 10.70 6.73 -22.01
C GLU A 331 10.97 8.18 -22.45
N SER A 332 10.68 9.17 -21.59
CA SER A 332 10.95 10.60 -21.85
C SER A 332 12.33 11.07 -21.40
N VAL A 333 13.06 10.25 -20.64
CA VAL A 333 14.42 10.59 -20.17
C VAL A 333 15.40 10.33 -21.30
N ASP A 334 15.92 11.40 -21.91
CA ASP A 334 16.96 11.32 -22.93
C ASP A 334 18.27 10.78 -22.34
N PRO A 335 18.79 9.62 -22.80
CA PRO A 335 20.08 9.11 -22.36
C PRO A 335 21.27 10.03 -22.67
N GLY A 336 21.15 10.95 -23.63
CA GLY A 336 22.16 11.97 -23.93
C GLY A 336 22.18 13.12 -22.93
N GLU A 337 21.00 13.54 -22.44
CA GLU A 337 20.84 14.67 -21.53
C GLU A 337 19.82 14.37 -20.41
N PRO A 338 20.09 13.40 -19.51
CA PRO A 338 19.12 12.99 -18.49
C PRO A 338 18.77 14.10 -17.50
N GLY A 339 19.67 15.08 -17.32
CA GLY A 339 19.49 16.20 -16.41
C GLY A 339 18.33 17.12 -16.79
N ALA A 340 17.95 17.21 -18.07
CA ALA A 340 16.82 18.04 -18.51
C ALA A 340 15.50 17.54 -17.89
N GLY A 341 15.26 16.23 -17.95
CA GLY A 341 14.06 15.58 -17.40
C GLY A 341 14.05 15.51 -15.86
N LEU A 342 15.23 15.47 -15.24
CA LEU A 342 15.41 15.34 -13.79
C LEU A 342 15.64 16.68 -13.07
N SER A 343 15.65 17.79 -13.81
CA SER A 343 15.85 19.13 -13.23
C SER A 343 14.82 19.44 -12.15
N GLY A 344 15.28 19.95 -11.00
CA GLY A 344 14.43 20.34 -9.88
C GLY A 344 13.98 19.20 -8.96
N VAL A 345 14.44 17.96 -9.16
CA VAL A 345 14.27 16.89 -8.15
C VAL A 345 15.40 16.93 -7.12
N ASP A 346 15.06 16.69 -5.86
CA ASP A 346 16.00 16.65 -4.73
C ASP A 346 16.53 15.22 -4.47
N GLY A 347 15.77 14.20 -4.89
CA GLY A 347 16.13 12.79 -4.82
C GLY A 347 15.55 12.03 -6.02
N VAL A 348 16.21 10.95 -6.41
CA VAL A 348 15.77 10.05 -7.50
C VAL A 348 15.41 8.69 -6.93
N LEU A 349 14.27 8.15 -7.34
CA LEU A 349 13.85 6.78 -7.04
C LEU A 349 13.48 6.07 -8.34
N VAL A 350 14.06 4.87 -8.54
CA VAL A 350 13.69 3.97 -9.64
C VAL A 350 12.95 2.78 -9.04
N PRO A 351 11.62 2.66 -9.27
CA PRO A 351 10.83 1.60 -8.68
C PRO A 351 10.93 0.31 -9.50
N GLY A 352 10.32 -0.75 -8.96
CA GLY A 352 9.97 -1.94 -9.72
C GLY A 352 9.18 -1.61 -10.99
N GLY A 353 9.28 -2.46 -12.01
CA GLY A 353 8.49 -2.29 -13.23
C GLY A 353 8.52 -3.55 -14.06
N PHE A 354 7.35 -4.00 -14.51
CA PHE A 354 7.23 -5.18 -15.36
C PHE A 354 7.27 -4.81 -16.85
N GLY A 355 8.01 -5.60 -17.62
CA GLY A 355 8.00 -5.60 -19.08
C GLY A 355 9.07 -4.73 -19.74
N GLU A 356 9.27 -4.98 -21.03
CA GLU A 356 10.55 -4.78 -21.75
C GLU A 356 10.97 -3.33 -22.08
N ARG A 357 10.16 -2.32 -21.74
CA ARG A 357 10.33 -0.94 -22.24
C ARG A 357 10.76 0.05 -21.16
N GLY A 358 11.55 1.07 -21.56
CA GLY A 358 11.98 2.19 -20.70
C GLY A 358 13.22 1.93 -19.84
N SER A 359 13.94 0.82 -20.05
CA SER A 359 15.13 0.45 -19.27
C SER A 359 16.29 1.46 -19.45
N GLU A 360 16.55 1.92 -20.67
CA GLU A 360 17.66 2.86 -20.95
C GLU A 360 17.45 4.23 -20.29
N GLY A 361 16.22 4.76 -20.26
CA GLY A 361 15.94 6.02 -19.55
C GLY A 361 16.08 5.89 -18.03
N LYS A 362 15.74 4.72 -17.46
CA LYS A 362 16.02 4.42 -16.04
C LYS A 362 17.52 4.37 -15.78
N ILE A 363 18.30 3.67 -16.61
CA ILE A 363 19.77 3.61 -16.51
C ILE A 363 20.36 5.02 -16.60
N ALA A 364 19.89 5.86 -17.51
CA ALA A 364 20.33 7.25 -17.65
C ALA A 364 20.02 8.09 -16.41
N ALA A 365 18.87 7.91 -15.78
CA ALA A 365 18.51 8.58 -14.54
C ALA A 365 19.39 8.14 -13.35
N ILE A 366 19.73 6.84 -13.28
CA ILE A 366 20.64 6.31 -12.26
C ILE A 366 22.04 6.92 -12.45
N ARG A 367 22.54 6.95 -13.70
CA ARG A 367 23.82 7.58 -14.05
C ARG A 367 23.85 9.04 -13.58
N TRP A 368 22.81 9.80 -13.91
CA TRP A 368 22.70 11.19 -13.50
C TRP A 368 22.70 11.36 -11.98
N ALA A 369 21.95 10.53 -11.24
CA ALA A 369 21.92 10.59 -9.79
C ALA A 369 23.31 10.29 -9.18
N ARG A 370 23.98 9.24 -9.67
CA ARG A 370 25.34 8.84 -9.26
C ARG A 370 26.36 9.95 -9.48
N GLU A 371 26.34 10.59 -10.66
CA GLU A 371 27.31 11.61 -11.06
C GLU A 371 27.04 12.97 -10.39
N SER A 372 25.76 13.34 -10.24
CA SER A 372 25.36 14.58 -9.57
C SER A 372 25.36 14.50 -8.03
N LYS A 373 25.72 13.33 -7.47
CA LYS A 373 25.65 13.02 -6.04
C LYS A 373 24.26 13.28 -5.45
N THR A 374 23.20 13.07 -6.24
CA THR A 374 21.81 13.23 -5.81
C THR A 374 21.34 11.92 -5.18
N PRO A 375 20.79 11.91 -3.95
CA PRO A 375 20.36 10.68 -3.28
C PRO A 375 19.51 9.77 -4.18
N PHE A 376 19.91 8.51 -4.28
CA PHE A 376 19.32 7.53 -5.18
C PHE A 376 18.82 6.30 -4.44
N PHE A 377 17.56 5.92 -4.69
CA PHE A 377 16.95 4.68 -4.20
C PHE A 377 16.47 3.79 -5.36
N GLY A 378 17.02 2.58 -5.50
CA GLY A 378 16.54 1.57 -6.45
C GLY A 378 15.78 0.44 -5.76
N ILE A 379 14.57 0.11 -6.23
CA ILE A 379 13.76 -0.98 -5.65
C ILE A 379 13.53 -2.06 -6.71
N CYS A 380 13.83 -3.31 -6.37
CA CYS A 380 13.72 -4.48 -7.23
C CYS A 380 14.44 -4.23 -8.57
N LEU A 381 13.71 -4.00 -9.66
CA LEU A 381 14.27 -3.59 -10.95
C LEU A 381 15.21 -2.37 -10.84
N GLY A 382 14.93 -1.44 -9.93
CA GLY A 382 15.80 -0.28 -9.70
C GLY A 382 17.20 -0.67 -9.22
N MET A 383 17.33 -1.71 -8.37
CA MET A 383 18.64 -2.23 -7.98
C MET A 383 19.33 -2.89 -9.17
N GLN A 384 18.62 -3.75 -9.89
CA GLN A 384 19.16 -4.46 -11.06
C GLN A 384 19.73 -3.50 -12.11
N LEU A 385 18.99 -2.43 -12.43
CA LEU A 385 19.44 -1.42 -13.39
C LEU A 385 20.56 -0.55 -12.84
N ALA A 386 20.69 -0.39 -11.52
CA ALA A 386 21.83 0.31 -10.92
C ALA A 386 23.13 -0.49 -11.05
N ILE A 387 23.05 -1.81 -10.91
CA ILE A 387 24.18 -2.72 -11.16
C ILE A 387 24.57 -2.67 -12.64
N VAL A 388 23.59 -2.72 -13.55
CA VAL A 388 23.83 -2.60 -14.99
C VAL A 388 24.46 -1.24 -15.35
N GLU A 389 23.94 -0.13 -14.79
CA GLU A 389 24.48 1.21 -15.01
C GLU A 389 25.95 1.29 -14.58
N TYR A 390 26.26 0.79 -13.38
CA TYR A 390 27.61 0.83 -12.83
C TYR A 390 28.58 -0.02 -13.68
N ALA A 391 28.18 -1.23 -14.06
CA ALA A 391 28.99 -2.10 -14.89
C ALA A 391 29.30 -1.48 -16.26
N ARG A 392 28.30 -0.85 -16.90
CA ARG A 392 28.49 -0.20 -18.22
C ARG A 392 29.37 1.04 -18.14
N ASN A 393 29.06 1.94 -17.21
CA ASN A 393 29.61 3.31 -17.22
C ASN A 393 30.87 3.46 -16.35
N VAL A 394 31.01 2.67 -15.28
CA VAL A 394 32.17 2.74 -14.37
C VAL A 394 33.19 1.66 -14.70
N MET A 395 32.74 0.41 -14.87
CA MET A 395 33.63 -0.73 -15.12
C MET A 395 33.93 -0.98 -16.60
N GLY A 396 33.22 -0.31 -17.52
CA GLY A 396 33.42 -0.44 -18.97
C GLY A 396 32.91 -1.74 -19.58
N VAL A 397 32.02 -2.48 -18.90
CA VAL A 397 31.42 -3.74 -19.38
C VAL A 397 30.30 -3.42 -20.37
N GLN A 398 30.68 -3.09 -21.61
CA GLN A 398 29.74 -2.75 -22.68
C GLN A 398 28.88 -3.97 -23.05
N GLY A 399 27.58 -3.77 -23.29
CA GLY A 399 26.65 -4.86 -23.60
C GLY A 399 26.14 -5.63 -22.38
N ALA A 400 26.42 -5.16 -21.16
CA ALA A 400 25.84 -5.72 -19.94
C ALA A 400 24.35 -5.42 -19.82
N MET A 401 23.49 -6.42 -19.64
CA MET A 401 22.04 -6.21 -19.54
C MET A 401 21.34 -7.36 -18.80
N SER A 402 20.07 -7.15 -18.46
CA SER A 402 19.18 -8.22 -18.02
C SER A 402 18.64 -9.02 -19.21
N ARG A 403 18.58 -10.34 -19.05
CA ARG A 403 17.84 -11.23 -19.96
C ARG A 403 16.35 -10.96 -20.03
N GLU A 404 15.82 -10.14 -19.12
CA GLU A 404 14.46 -9.63 -19.19
C GLU A 404 14.24 -8.63 -20.34
N PHE A 405 15.24 -7.79 -20.64
CA PHE A 405 15.12 -6.70 -21.62
C PHE A 405 15.84 -7.02 -22.93
N ASP A 406 16.93 -7.76 -22.84
CA ASP A 406 17.70 -8.24 -23.99
C ASP A 406 17.86 -9.75 -23.83
N PRO A 407 17.15 -10.59 -24.62
CA PRO A 407 17.21 -12.04 -24.47
C PRO A 407 18.59 -12.64 -24.68
N ASP A 408 19.51 -11.97 -25.38
CA ASP A 408 20.86 -12.47 -25.64
C ASP A 408 21.95 -11.39 -25.48
N PRO A 409 22.13 -10.87 -24.25
CA PRO A 409 23.08 -9.81 -24.01
C PRO A 409 24.49 -10.38 -23.99
N THR A 410 25.46 -9.60 -24.48
CA THR A 410 26.88 -10.01 -24.46
C THR A 410 27.36 -10.32 -23.03
N HIS A 411 26.83 -9.57 -22.05
CA HIS A 411 27.07 -9.83 -20.63
C HIS A 411 25.74 -9.91 -19.85
N PRO A 412 25.21 -11.12 -19.59
CA PRO A 412 23.95 -11.30 -18.84
C PRO A 412 24.17 -11.09 -17.33
N LEU A 413 24.22 -9.82 -16.91
CA LEU A 413 24.38 -9.45 -15.50
C LEU A 413 23.19 -9.84 -14.65
N ILE A 414 22.00 -9.83 -15.24
CA ILE A 414 20.76 -10.17 -14.55
C ILE A 414 20.10 -11.31 -15.34
N GLU A 415 19.88 -12.46 -14.70
CA GLU A 415 19.39 -13.67 -15.35
C GLU A 415 18.54 -14.51 -14.40
N LEU A 416 17.79 -15.48 -14.93
CA LEU A 416 17.16 -16.54 -14.13
C LEU A 416 18.23 -17.48 -13.58
N MET A 417 18.04 -17.97 -12.36
CA MET A 417 18.90 -19.00 -11.79
C MET A 417 18.73 -20.32 -12.54
N ASP A 418 19.78 -21.15 -12.60
CA ASP A 418 19.77 -22.38 -13.41
C ASP A 418 18.67 -23.37 -13.03
N GLU A 419 18.30 -23.43 -11.76
CA GLU A 419 17.20 -24.25 -11.26
C GLU A 419 15.83 -23.77 -11.75
N GLN A 420 15.68 -22.46 -11.98
CA GLN A 420 14.45 -21.83 -12.49
C GLN A 420 14.30 -22.00 -14.02
N ARG A 421 15.38 -22.21 -14.78
CA ARG A 421 15.33 -22.39 -16.24
C ARG A 421 14.49 -23.61 -16.68
N ARG A 422 14.27 -24.59 -15.80
CA ARG A 422 13.54 -25.84 -16.09
C ARG A 422 12.03 -25.78 -15.81
N VAL A 423 11.54 -24.69 -15.20
CA VAL A 423 10.13 -24.53 -14.83
C VAL A 423 9.40 -23.76 -15.93
N VAL A 424 8.35 -24.37 -16.50
CA VAL A 424 7.61 -23.81 -17.65
C VAL A 424 6.57 -22.77 -17.22
N ASP A 425 6.01 -22.92 -16.02
CA ASP A 425 5.02 -21.99 -15.48
C ASP A 425 5.68 -20.71 -14.97
N LYS A 426 5.23 -19.56 -15.48
CA LYS A 426 5.78 -18.25 -15.10
C LYS A 426 5.73 -17.99 -13.58
N GLY A 427 4.74 -18.55 -12.87
CA GLY A 427 4.61 -18.44 -11.41
C GLY A 427 5.57 -19.35 -10.62
N GLY A 428 5.98 -20.48 -11.18
CA GLY A 428 6.78 -21.49 -10.47
C GLY A 428 8.25 -21.13 -10.27
N THR A 429 8.69 -19.96 -10.75
CA THR A 429 10.07 -19.45 -10.60
C THR A 429 10.14 -18.18 -9.76
N MET A 430 9.00 -17.65 -9.30
CA MET A 430 8.97 -16.35 -8.63
C MET A 430 9.37 -16.47 -7.15
N ARG A 431 10.27 -15.60 -6.68
CA ARG A 431 10.47 -15.36 -5.25
C ARG A 431 9.38 -14.42 -4.77
N LEU A 432 8.50 -14.95 -3.94
CA LEU A 432 7.33 -14.28 -3.40
C LEU A 432 7.34 -14.35 -1.87
N GLY A 433 7.12 -13.20 -1.23
CA GLY A 433 7.00 -13.11 0.23
C GLY A 433 8.31 -12.83 0.93
N SER A 434 8.37 -13.10 2.23
CA SER A 434 9.48 -12.73 3.10
C SER A 434 10.69 -13.66 2.88
N PHE A 435 11.86 -13.08 2.63
CA PHE A 435 13.14 -13.81 2.58
C PHE A 435 14.18 -13.14 3.48
N PRO A 436 15.07 -13.92 4.12
CA PRO A 436 16.16 -13.38 4.93
C PRO A 436 17.26 -12.74 4.08
N CYS A 437 17.89 -11.69 4.62
CA CYS A 437 19.03 -11.02 4.03
C CYS A 437 20.08 -10.69 5.10
N ASP A 438 21.31 -11.16 4.90
CA ASP A 438 22.48 -10.88 5.74
C ASP A 438 23.16 -9.58 5.27
N LEU A 439 23.26 -8.60 6.15
CA LEU A 439 23.85 -7.29 5.88
C LEU A 439 25.32 -7.22 6.30
N ALA A 440 26.16 -6.80 5.37
CA ALA A 440 27.60 -6.65 5.56
C ALA A 440 27.93 -5.63 6.65
N GLU A 441 28.96 -5.91 7.44
CA GLU A 441 29.46 -4.99 8.46
C GLU A 441 29.96 -3.68 7.83
N GLY A 442 29.66 -2.55 8.46
CA GLY A 442 30.05 -1.23 7.96
C GLY A 442 29.27 -0.74 6.72
N SER A 443 28.29 -1.50 6.21
CA SER A 443 27.42 -1.05 5.12
C SER A 443 26.45 0.07 5.53
N LEU A 444 26.00 0.85 4.55
CA LEU A 444 24.91 1.81 4.72
C LEU A 444 23.62 1.09 5.12
N ALA A 445 23.27 -0.01 4.44
CA ALA A 445 22.08 -0.80 4.78
C ALA A 445 22.07 -1.24 6.26
N ARG A 446 23.16 -1.85 6.75
CA ARG A 446 23.24 -2.29 8.15
C ARG A 446 23.16 -1.14 9.15
N ARG A 447 23.72 0.03 8.82
CA ARG A 447 23.56 1.24 9.66
C ARG A 447 22.11 1.73 9.71
N ILE A 448 21.38 1.64 8.59
CA ILE A 448 19.99 2.08 8.51
C ILE A 448 19.07 1.13 9.29
N TYR A 449 19.21 -0.18 9.08
CA TYR A 449 18.38 -1.18 9.75
C TYR A 449 18.75 -1.34 11.23
N GLY A 450 20.03 -1.17 11.59
CA GLY A 450 20.52 -1.40 12.95
C GLY A 450 20.72 -2.88 13.30
N GLU A 451 20.49 -3.79 12.36
CA GLU A 451 20.53 -5.24 12.54
C GLU A 451 21.40 -5.90 11.46
N ALA A 452 21.98 -7.06 11.78
CA ALA A 452 22.84 -7.80 10.86
C ALA A 452 22.06 -8.72 9.89
N GLN A 453 20.87 -9.14 10.29
CA GLN A 453 20.00 -10.01 9.50
C GLN A 453 18.62 -9.38 9.48
N ILE A 454 18.04 -9.25 8.29
CA ILE A 454 16.70 -8.68 8.09
C ILE A 454 15.85 -9.66 7.29
N GLU A 455 14.54 -9.42 7.25
CA GLU A 455 13.62 -10.17 6.40
C GLU A 455 12.74 -9.21 5.60
N GLU A 456 12.68 -9.39 4.28
CA GLU A 456 11.99 -8.45 3.39
C GLU A 456 11.18 -9.15 2.31
N ARG A 457 10.17 -8.46 1.75
CA ARG A 457 9.23 -9.05 0.80
C ARG A 457 9.74 -8.98 -0.64
N HIS A 458 9.75 -10.10 -1.34
CA HIS A 458 10.18 -10.22 -2.73
C HIS A 458 8.99 -10.39 -3.69
N ARG A 459 9.16 -9.86 -4.90
CA ARG A 459 8.29 -10.11 -6.05
C ARG A 459 9.08 -10.00 -7.36
N HIS A 460 9.98 -10.95 -7.59
CA HIS A 460 10.77 -11.02 -8.82
C HIS A 460 11.18 -12.46 -9.14
N ARG A 461 11.74 -12.64 -10.33
CA ARG A 461 12.28 -13.93 -10.79
C ARG A 461 13.73 -13.84 -11.27
N PHE A 462 14.16 -12.67 -11.73
CA PHE A 462 15.51 -12.44 -12.20
C PHE A 462 16.40 -12.03 -11.04
N GLU A 463 17.64 -12.49 -11.09
CA GLU A 463 18.66 -12.32 -10.05
C GLU A 463 19.95 -11.77 -10.65
N VAL A 464 20.80 -11.20 -9.81
CA VAL A 464 22.17 -10.88 -10.21
C VAL A 464 22.92 -12.18 -10.49
N ASN A 465 23.52 -12.29 -11.67
CA ASN A 465 24.23 -13.48 -12.10
C ASN A 465 25.47 -13.70 -11.22
N PRO A 466 25.56 -14.82 -10.47
CA PRO A 466 26.68 -15.06 -9.56
C PRO A 466 28.06 -15.06 -10.22
N ALA A 467 28.12 -15.35 -11.53
CA ALA A 467 29.37 -15.31 -12.30
C ALA A 467 30.03 -13.92 -12.32
N TYR A 468 29.27 -12.84 -12.07
CA TYR A 468 29.76 -11.47 -12.09
C TYR A 468 30.05 -10.88 -10.71
N HIS A 469 29.76 -11.60 -9.61
CA HIS A 469 29.92 -11.06 -8.25
C HIS A 469 31.34 -10.56 -7.96
N THR A 470 32.35 -11.39 -8.23
CA THR A 470 33.75 -11.02 -8.03
C THR A 470 34.10 -9.77 -8.84
N GLN A 471 33.69 -9.71 -10.10
CA GLN A 471 33.97 -8.58 -10.99
C GLN A 471 33.30 -7.29 -10.49
N LEU A 472 32.06 -7.36 -9.99
CA LEU A 472 31.34 -6.21 -9.44
C LEU A 472 32.00 -5.67 -8.17
N LEU A 473 32.39 -6.57 -7.25
CA LEU A 473 33.06 -6.22 -6.00
C LEU A 473 34.44 -5.59 -6.25
N ASP A 474 35.25 -6.21 -7.12
CA ASP A 474 36.56 -5.69 -7.51
C ASP A 474 36.44 -4.35 -8.28
N GLY A 475 35.32 -4.15 -8.96
CA GLY A 475 34.97 -2.93 -9.68
C GLY A 475 34.57 -1.76 -8.78
N GLY A 476 34.40 -1.97 -7.46
CA GLY A 476 34.07 -0.93 -6.48
C GLY A 476 32.58 -0.81 -6.15
N LEU A 477 31.71 -1.65 -6.71
CA LEU A 477 30.31 -1.74 -6.30
C LEU A 477 30.22 -2.63 -5.06
N GLN A 478 29.62 -2.12 -3.97
CA GLN A 478 29.44 -2.91 -2.76
C GLN A 478 28.12 -3.67 -2.80
N ILE A 479 28.18 -5.00 -2.85
CA ILE A 479 27.01 -5.84 -2.55
C ILE A 479 26.96 -6.00 -1.02
N SER A 480 26.13 -5.18 -0.38
CA SER A 480 26.04 -5.06 1.08
C SER A 480 25.00 -5.97 1.70
N GLY A 481 24.13 -6.59 0.92
CA GLY A 481 23.12 -7.53 1.39
C GLY A 481 23.15 -8.81 0.57
N TRP A 482 23.11 -9.95 1.24
CA TRP A 482 23.20 -11.26 0.64
C TRP A 482 22.09 -12.17 1.15
N SER A 483 21.65 -13.14 0.36
CA SER A 483 20.94 -14.29 0.90
C SER A 483 21.85 -15.07 1.86
N PRO A 484 21.32 -15.84 2.83
CA PRO A 484 22.15 -16.55 3.82
C PRO A 484 23.17 -17.53 3.22
N ASP A 485 22.88 -18.09 2.04
CA ASP A 485 23.79 -18.95 1.27
C ASP A 485 24.85 -18.16 0.46
N ARG A 486 24.77 -16.83 0.47
CA ARG A 486 25.60 -15.87 -0.29
C ARG A 486 25.55 -16.04 -1.80
N ILE A 487 24.48 -16.62 -2.32
CA ILE A 487 24.28 -16.82 -3.75
C ILE A 487 23.54 -15.64 -4.38
N LEU A 488 22.61 -15.01 -3.67
CA LEU A 488 21.78 -13.94 -4.20
C LEU A 488 22.21 -12.59 -3.61
N ALA A 489 22.40 -11.62 -4.50
CA ALA A 489 22.65 -10.24 -4.11
C ALA A 489 21.31 -9.55 -3.81
N GLU A 490 21.16 -9.06 -2.59
CA GLU A 490 19.89 -8.49 -2.09
C GLU A 490 19.96 -6.97 -1.93
N VAL A 491 21.16 -6.43 -1.70
CA VAL A 491 21.39 -4.97 -1.58
C VAL A 491 22.71 -4.60 -2.27
N ALA A 492 22.68 -3.55 -3.08
CA ALA A 492 23.85 -2.94 -3.69
C ALA A 492 23.93 -1.44 -3.33
N GLU A 493 25.12 -0.96 -2.98
CA GLU A 493 25.34 0.43 -2.55
C GLU A 493 26.69 0.98 -3.01
N LEU A 494 26.86 2.31 -2.92
CA LEU A 494 28.12 3.00 -3.22
C LEU A 494 28.61 3.76 -1.99
N SER A 495 29.80 3.40 -1.50
CA SER A 495 30.44 4.02 -0.32
C SER A 495 30.79 5.50 -0.53
N ASP A 496 31.20 5.89 -1.74
CA ASP A 496 31.62 7.25 -2.07
C ASP A 496 30.46 8.19 -2.45
N HIS A 497 29.21 7.74 -2.31
CA HIS A 497 28.02 8.54 -2.63
C HIS A 497 27.27 8.92 -1.34
N PRO A 498 26.75 10.17 -1.19
CA PRO A 498 26.08 10.61 0.04
C PRO A 498 24.97 9.67 0.50
N TRP A 499 24.17 9.19 -0.45
CA TRP A 499 23.19 8.12 -0.23
C TRP A 499 22.84 7.44 -1.56
N PHE A 500 23.35 6.23 -1.80
CA PHE A 500 23.05 5.44 -3.00
C PHE A 500 22.83 3.99 -2.56
N LEU A 501 21.59 3.52 -2.67
CA LEU A 501 21.22 2.19 -2.25
C LEU A 501 20.18 1.62 -3.22
N GLY A 502 20.40 0.38 -3.66
CA GLY A 502 19.42 -0.44 -4.33
C GLY A 502 19.14 -1.69 -3.51
N CYS A 503 17.88 -2.12 -3.42
CA CYS A 503 17.49 -3.39 -2.82
C CYS A 503 16.65 -4.23 -3.80
N GLN A 504 16.77 -5.55 -3.73
CA GLN A 504 16.04 -6.47 -4.60
C GLN A 504 14.60 -6.70 -4.12
N TYR A 505 14.38 -6.60 -2.82
CA TYR A 505 13.06 -6.65 -2.17
C TYR A 505 12.27 -5.34 -2.31
N HIS A 506 11.01 -5.38 -1.86
CA HIS A 506 10.03 -4.29 -1.84
C HIS A 506 9.76 -3.79 -0.40
N PRO A 507 10.61 -2.90 0.14
CA PRO A 507 10.46 -2.38 1.50
C PRO A 507 9.19 -1.54 1.68
N GLU A 508 8.60 -1.04 0.59
CA GLU A 508 7.37 -0.26 0.59
C GLU A 508 6.18 -1.04 1.16
N PHE A 509 6.14 -2.37 1.00
CA PHE A 509 5.04 -3.19 1.50
C PHE A 509 5.01 -3.31 3.02
N LYS A 510 6.16 -3.12 3.69
CA LYS A 510 6.26 -3.19 5.16
C LYS A 510 6.15 -1.82 5.84
N SER A 511 6.16 -0.73 5.07
CA SER A 511 6.10 0.63 5.60
C SER A 511 4.71 1.00 6.11
N ARG A 512 4.63 1.51 7.35
CA ARG A 512 3.39 1.98 7.98
C ARG A 512 3.55 3.45 8.39
N PRO A 513 2.48 4.23 8.49
CA PRO A 513 2.60 5.65 8.84
C PRO A 513 3.00 5.86 10.31
N LEU A 514 2.59 4.95 11.21
CA LEU A 514 3.01 4.94 12.63
C LEU A 514 4.31 4.16 12.87
N GLU A 515 4.74 3.35 11.90
CA GLU A 515 5.98 2.58 11.94
C GLU A 515 6.66 2.65 10.55
N PRO A 516 7.21 3.82 10.17
CA PRO A 516 7.78 4.01 8.83
C PRO A 516 9.01 3.13 8.61
N HIS A 517 9.14 2.63 7.38
CA HIS A 517 10.24 1.71 7.07
C HIS A 517 11.62 2.43 7.11
N PRO A 518 12.66 1.83 7.74
CA PRO A 518 13.96 2.48 7.95
C PRO A 518 14.63 3.05 6.70
N LEU A 519 14.61 2.30 5.58
CA LEU A 519 15.17 2.78 4.30
C LEU A 519 14.52 4.08 3.81
N PHE A 520 13.19 4.23 3.94
CA PHE A 520 12.49 5.43 3.51
C PHE A 520 12.74 6.60 4.47
N ILE A 521 12.83 6.35 5.78
CA ILE A 521 13.24 7.37 6.76
C ILE A 521 14.63 7.90 6.40
N SER A 522 15.60 7.00 6.18
CA SER A 522 16.98 7.38 5.86
C SER A 522 17.09 8.08 4.51
N TYR A 523 16.36 7.61 3.49
CA TYR A 523 16.37 8.21 2.17
C TYR A 523 15.87 9.65 2.19
N ILE A 524 14.68 9.88 2.76
CA ILE A 524 14.08 11.22 2.83
C ILE A 524 14.94 12.16 3.68
N LYS A 525 15.55 11.65 4.76
CA LYS A 525 16.51 12.41 5.56
C LYS A 525 17.70 12.88 4.71
N ALA A 526 18.34 11.97 3.97
CA ALA A 526 19.48 12.29 3.12
C ALA A 526 19.13 13.28 2.00
N VAL A 527 17.94 13.15 1.41
CA VAL A 527 17.41 14.11 0.43
C VAL A 527 17.24 15.50 1.05
N ALA A 528 16.61 15.58 2.23
CA ALA A 528 16.39 16.85 2.92
C ALA A 528 17.72 17.53 3.31
N GLU A 529 18.69 16.77 3.80
CA GLU A 529 20.03 17.27 4.13
C GLU A 529 20.76 17.77 2.89
N THR A 530 20.73 17.02 1.79
CA THR A 530 21.34 17.42 0.50
C THR A 530 20.72 18.71 -0.03
N LYS A 531 19.39 18.84 0.02
CA LYS A 531 18.69 20.06 -0.40
C LYS A 531 19.07 21.27 0.45
N ARG A 532 19.16 21.10 1.77
CA ARG A 532 19.59 22.17 2.70
C ARG A 532 21.00 22.66 2.42
N GLN A 533 21.92 21.74 2.07
CA GLN A 533 23.30 22.11 1.70
C GLN A 533 23.39 22.85 0.35
N ARG A 534 22.49 22.55 -0.59
CA ARG A 534 22.42 23.21 -1.91
C ARG A 534 21.78 24.61 -1.85
N GLN A 535 20.99 24.92 -0.83
CA GLN A 535 20.43 26.27 -0.64
C GLN A 535 21.49 27.20 -0.02
N PRO A 536 21.79 28.36 -0.63
CA PRO A 536 22.69 29.31 -0.01
C PRO A 536 22.09 29.80 1.31
N VAL A 537 22.87 29.74 2.38
CA VAL A 537 22.53 30.34 3.68
C VAL A 537 22.34 31.83 3.44
N ILE A 538 21.08 32.29 3.38
CA ILE A 538 20.78 33.72 3.44
C ILE A 538 21.18 34.16 4.85
N GLY A 539 22.35 34.78 4.95
CA GLY A 539 22.95 35.21 6.21
C GLY A 539 22.01 36.12 7.00
N GLY A 540 21.54 35.61 8.14
CA GLY A 540 21.07 36.45 9.23
C GLY A 540 22.28 37.19 9.82
N GLY A 541 22.39 38.49 9.52
CA GLY A 541 23.52 39.28 9.95
C GLY A 541 23.49 40.74 9.49
N ALA A 542 22.43 41.47 9.81
CA ALA A 542 22.52 42.93 9.90
C ALA A 542 22.32 43.30 11.38
N ALA A 543 23.45 43.53 12.05
CA ALA A 543 23.49 44.08 13.40
C ALA A 543 22.71 45.41 13.43
N ALA A 544 21.72 45.49 14.32
CA ALA A 544 21.07 46.74 14.66
C ALA A 544 22.10 47.69 15.29
N THR A 545 22.51 48.70 14.54
CA THR A 545 23.28 49.84 15.03
C THR A 545 22.41 50.61 16.05
N PRO A 546 22.90 50.95 17.26
CA PRO A 546 22.12 51.73 18.20
C PRO A 546 22.03 53.18 17.70
N CYS A 547 20.81 53.62 17.37
CA CYS A 547 20.53 55.01 17.09
C CYS A 547 20.65 55.83 18.38
N THR A 548 21.78 56.50 18.57
CA THR A 548 21.96 57.50 19.64
C THR A 548 21.14 58.74 19.32
N THR A 549 20.13 59.00 20.14
CA THR A 549 19.36 60.24 20.17
C THR A 549 20.24 61.39 20.65
N ARG A 550 20.52 62.37 19.78
CA ARG A 550 20.96 63.70 20.21
C ARG A 550 19.76 64.63 20.24
N SER A 551 19.44 65.09 21.44
CA SER A 551 18.55 66.22 21.69
C SER A 551 19.19 67.51 21.20
N SER A 552 18.44 68.31 20.45
CA SER A 552 18.65 69.75 20.36
C SER A 552 17.31 70.42 20.64
N ALA A 553 17.25 71.14 21.75
CA ALA A 553 16.18 72.06 22.11
C ALA A 553 16.21 73.35 21.25
N PRO A 554 15.13 74.15 21.22
CA PRO A 554 14.96 75.28 20.30
C PRO A 554 15.18 76.64 20.97
N GLU A 555 15.82 77.58 20.26
CA GLU A 555 15.83 79.05 20.45
C GLU A 555 16.19 79.62 19.06
N ALA A 556 15.59 80.66 18.46
CA ALA A 556 14.56 81.63 18.81
C ALA A 556 13.87 82.09 17.50
#